data_AF-A0A9E4FCB3-F1
#
_entry.id   AF-A0A9E4FCB3-F1
#
_cell.length_a   1.000
_cell.length_b   1.000
_cell.length_c   1.000
_cell.angle_alpha   90.00
_cell.angle_beta   90.00
_cell.angle_gamma   90.00
#
_symmetry.space_group_name_H-M   'P 1'
#
loop_
_entity.id
_entity.type
_entity.pdbx_description
1 polymer ?
#
loop_
_entity_poly.entity_id
_entity_poly.type
_entity_poly.pdbx_seq_one_letter_code
_entity_poly.pdbx_strand_id
1 'polypeptide(L)'
;MLDQACRAATGDVAIPLVPGTPEQHAAVDLILAAGADPSAADNDGWTPLHTAGMAGHTDLGSRLVEAGASVDAEAYGKAGGSALSYALFYAKAYMGDVLCPTYPDNLRAAAALGTDIGRFVDGDDLKPQAYAGLDFYAPVFFPVWERTKNRQEVLDEALAWASRNNQCESMAALVAIGANVNANPFRGTPLLWACYADKVEAARWLLDHGADPDLRHDWGGEGHGVSAVAMHLAAQHGAVGCLELLLDRGADPSIVDGAHGGDPLGWAEFGGAEETAAILRRRLA
;
A
#
# COMPACT_ATOMS: atom_id res chain seq x y z
N MET A 1 24.12 7.75 -10.30
CA MET A 1 24.88 6.52 -9.98
C MET A 1 24.34 5.87 -8.70
N LEU A 2 24.18 6.61 -7.59
CA LEU A 2 23.62 6.06 -6.34
C LEU A 2 22.20 5.50 -6.50
N ASP A 3 21.28 6.23 -7.14
CA ASP A 3 19.90 5.74 -7.37
C ASP A 3 19.88 4.39 -8.13
N GLN A 4 20.63 4.27 -9.21
CA GLN A 4 20.75 3.02 -9.98
C GLN A 4 21.30 1.86 -9.14
N ALA A 5 22.29 2.12 -8.28
CA ALA A 5 22.83 1.12 -7.37
C ALA A 5 21.77 0.68 -6.33
N CYS A 6 20.98 1.63 -5.81
CA CYS A 6 19.88 1.33 -4.89
C CYS A 6 18.80 0.48 -5.57
N ARG A 7 18.37 0.82 -6.79
CA ARG A 7 17.39 0.03 -7.57
C ARG A 7 17.89 -1.40 -7.83
N ALA A 8 19.18 -1.54 -8.13
CA ALA A 8 19.80 -2.85 -8.30
C ALA A 8 19.82 -3.64 -6.98
N ALA A 9 20.09 -2.99 -5.84
CA ALA A 9 20.09 -3.61 -4.52
C ALA A 9 18.68 -3.95 -3.98
N THR A 10 17.63 -3.40 -4.59
CA THR A 10 16.23 -3.71 -4.23
C THR A 10 15.55 -4.70 -5.17
N GLY A 11 16.17 -5.07 -6.30
CA GLY A 11 15.62 -6.06 -7.22
C GLY A 11 14.48 -5.60 -8.12
N ASP A 12 14.29 -4.27 -8.26
CA ASP A 12 13.10 -3.64 -8.86
C ASP A 12 11.76 -4.03 -8.19
N VAL A 13 10.67 -3.32 -8.49
CA VAL A 13 9.36 -3.45 -7.80
C VAL A 13 8.62 -4.77 -8.07
N ALA A 14 9.26 -5.72 -8.77
CA ALA A 14 8.62 -6.96 -9.18
C ALA A 14 8.33 -7.83 -7.95
N ILE A 15 7.06 -8.18 -7.77
CA ILE A 15 6.64 -9.22 -6.83
C ILE A 15 6.82 -10.56 -7.57
N PRO A 16 7.55 -11.55 -7.02
CA PRO A 16 8.20 -11.55 -5.71
C PRO A 16 9.51 -10.74 -5.69
N LEU A 17 9.71 -10.01 -4.60
CA LEU A 17 10.91 -9.20 -4.35
C LEU A 17 12.16 -10.10 -4.44
N VAL A 18 13.11 -9.78 -5.31
CA VAL A 18 14.42 -10.45 -5.32
C VAL A 18 15.40 -9.57 -4.53
N PRO A 19 15.82 -9.96 -3.31
CA PRO A 19 16.78 -9.16 -2.54
C PRO A 19 18.08 -8.97 -3.34
N GLY A 20 18.67 -7.79 -3.25
CA GLY A 20 19.96 -7.51 -3.87
C GLY A 20 21.08 -8.42 -3.33
N THR A 21 22.11 -8.64 -4.14
CA THR A 21 23.28 -9.43 -3.73
C THR A 21 24.16 -8.64 -2.75
N PRO A 22 24.99 -9.31 -1.92
CA PRO A 22 25.95 -8.63 -1.06
C PRO A 22 26.85 -7.63 -1.80
N GLU A 23 27.20 -7.92 -3.06
CA GLU A 23 28.00 -7.03 -3.92
C GLU A 23 27.22 -5.77 -4.31
N GLN A 24 25.92 -5.89 -4.59
CA GLN A 24 25.07 -4.73 -4.89
C GLN A 24 24.92 -3.83 -3.66
N HIS A 25 24.76 -4.42 -2.47
CA HIS A 25 24.76 -3.66 -1.22
C HIS A 25 26.12 -2.99 -0.95
N ALA A 26 27.23 -3.70 -1.16
CA ALA A 26 28.58 -3.12 -1.02
C ALA A 26 28.85 -1.98 -2.02
N ALA A 27 28.28 -2.05 -3.22
CA ALA A 27 28.38 -0.96 -4.19
C ALA A 27 27.71 0.32 -3.66
N VAL A 28 26.57 0.22 -2.98
CA VAL A 28 25.92 1.37 -2.33
C VAL A 28 26.86 2.00 -1.29
N ASP A 29 27.47 1.19 -0.41
CA ASP A 29 28.38 1.67 0.62
C ASP A 29 29.60 2.40 0.03
N LEU A 30 30.19 1.85 -1.04
CA LEU A 30 31.32 2.47 -1.73
C LEU A 30 30.95 3.81 -2.37
N ILE A 31 29.76 3.92 -2.96
CA ILE A 31 29.29 5.16 -3.59
C ILE A 31 29.03 6.24 -2.53
N LEU A 32 28.41 5.87 -1.39
CA LEU A 32 28.22 6.78 -0.26
C LEU A 32 29.56 7.22 0.34
N ALA A 33 30.50 6.29 0.54
CA ALA A 33 31.85 6.59 1.02
C ALA A 33 32.66 7.49 0.06
N ALA A 34 32.34 7.46 -1.24
CA ALA A 34 32.91 8.37 -2.23
C ALA A 34 32.31 9.80 -2.20
N GLY A 35 31.38 10.08 -1.27
CA GLY A 35 30.76 11.39 -1.10
C GLY A 35 29.56 11.65 -2.00
N ALA A 36 28.91 10.61 -2.52
CA ALA A 36 27.64 10.79 -3.21
C ALA A 36 26.58 11.36 -2.26
N ASP A 37 25.81 12.33 -2.75
CA ASP A 37 24.68 12.89 -2.01
C ASP A 37 23.59 11.81 -1.82
N PRO A 38 23.29 11.38 -0.59
CA PRO A 38 22.29 10.35 -0.31
C PRO A 38 20.85 10.83 -0.55
N SER A 39 20.65 12.14 -0.70
CA SER A 39 19.37 12.77 -1.05
C SER A 39 19.27 13.20 -2.51
N ALA A 40 20.24 12.82 -3.36
CA ALA A 40 20.19 13.14 -4.78
C ALA A 40 18.89 12.63 -5.42
N ALA A 41 18.06 13.57 -5.86
CA ALA A 41 16.76 13.29 -6.46
C ALA A 41 16.84 13.30 -8.00
N ASP A 42 15.97 12.53 -8.67
CA ASP A 42 15.75 12.66 -10.11
C ASP A 42 14.81 13.84 -10.44
N ASN A 43 14.42 13.95 -11.71
CA ASN A 43 13.55 15.05 -12.18
C ASN A 43 12.15 15.04 -11.55
N ASP A 44 11.73 13.90 -11.00
CA ASP A 44 10.47 13.72 -10.32
C ASP A 44 10.63 13.86 -8.80
N GLY A 45 11.79 14.29 -8.29
CA GLY A 45 12.02 14.34 -6.85
C GLY A 45 12.20 12.97 -6.19
N TRP A 46 12.34 11.89 -6.99
CA TRP A 46 12.54 10.54 -6.47
C TRP A 46 13.97 10.38 -5.94
N THR A 47 14.10 9.94 -4.69
CA THR A 47 15.38 9.77 -4.00
C THR A 47 15.70 8.30 -3.72
N PRO A 48 16.96 7.96 -3.38
CA PRO A 48 17.32 6.62 -2.91
C PRO A 48 16.41 6.09 -1.78
N LEU A 49 15.97 6.96 -0.85
CA LEU A 49 15.05 6.55 0.21
C LEU A 49 13.65 6.21 -0.31
N HIS A 50 13.16 6.84 -1.38
CA HIS A 50 11.90 6.43 -2.02
C HIS A 50 12.02 5.01 -2.58
N THR A 51 13.14 4.68 -3.21
CA THR A 51 13.44 3.31 -3.68
C THR A 51 13.46 2.32 -2.51
N ALA A 52 14.16 2.64 -1.42
CA ALA A 52 14.20 1.77 -0.24
C ALA A 52 12.84 1.60 0.43
N GLY A 53 12.06 2.68 0.55
CA GLY A 53 10.71 2.70 1.12
C GLY A 53 9.73 1.85 0.30
N MET A 54 9.67 2.08 -1.01
CA MET A 54 8.81 1.32 -1.92
C MET A 54 9.13 -0.18 -1.91
N ALA A 55 10.42 -0.54 -1.87
CA ALA A 55 10.86 -1.93 -1.78
C ALA A 55 10.69 -2.55 -0.38
N GLY A 56 10.52 -1.72 0.67
CA GLY A 56 10.51 -2.18 2.06
C GLY A 56 11.87 -2.73 2.51
N HIS A 57 12.98 -2.17 2.03
CA HIS A 57 14.34 -2.59 2.37
C HIS A 57 14.90 -1.76 3.54
N THR A 58 14.72 -2.24 4.77
CA THR A 58 15.16 -1.55 6.00
C THR A 58 16.67 -1.34 6.06
N ASP A 59 17.46 -2.32 5.63
CA ASP A 59 18.93 -2.24 5.69
C ASP A 59 19.47 -1.16 4.75
N LEU A 60 18.94 -1.08 3.54
CA LEU A 60 19.28 -0.02 2.59
C LEU A 60 18.81 1.35 3.11
N GLY A 61 17.58 1.42 3.62
CA GLY A 61 17.06 2.64 4.22
C GLY A 61 17.93 3.13 5.37
N SER A 62 18.36 2.24 6.26
CA SER A 62 19.21 2.57 7.41
C SER A 62 20.55 3.13 6.98
N ARG A 63 21.21 2.49 6.00
CA ARG A 63 22.48 2.99 5.42
C ARG A 63 22.33 4.40 4.83
N LEU A 64 21.24 4.64 4.12
CA LEU A 64 20.96 5.96 3.52
C LEU A 64 20.71 7.03 4.58
N VAL A 65 19.91 6.71 5.62
CA VAL A 65 19.67 7.63 6.75
C VAL A 65 20.97 7.90 7.53
N GLU A 66 21.77 6.88 7.81
CA GLU A 66 23.09 7.02 8.44
C GLU A 66 24.06 7.88 7.63
N ALA A 67 23.96 7.82 6.29
CA ALA A 67 24.72 8.69 5.39
C ALA A 67 24.18 10.12 5.31
N GLY A 68 23.04 10.43 5.94
CA GLY A 68 22.45 11.76 5.99
C GLY A 68 21.32 12.01 4.99
N ALA A 69 20.70 10.96 4.43
CA ALA A 69 19.53 11.11 3.58
C ALA A 69 18.37 11.78 4.34
N SER A 70 17.78 12.82 3.75
CA SER A 70 16.53 13.41 4.22
C SER A 70 15.35 12.45 4.05
N VAL A 71 14.67 12.14 5.16
CA VAL A 71 13.41 11.37 5.19
C VAL A 71 12.19 12.19 4.73
N ASP A 72 12.33 13.52 4.69
CA ASP A 72 11.25 14.46 4.37
C ASP A 72 11.18 14.81 2.87
N ALA A 73 12.00 14.17 2.02
CA ALA A 73 11.98 14.41 0.59
C ALA A 73 10.60 14.08 -0.03
N GLU A 74 10.14 14.91 -0.97
CA GLU A 74 8.83 14.75 -1.61
C GLU A 74 8.97 14.51 -3.11
N ALA A 75 8.42 13.39 -3.58
CA ALA A 75 8.31 13.09 -5.01
C ALA A 75 7.16 13.86 -5.68
N TYR A 76 7.31 14.10 -6.97
CA TYR A 76 6.37 14.73 -7.91
C TYR A 76 5.91 16.15 -7.55
N GLY A 77 6.66 16.83 -6.68
CA GLY A 77 6.27 18.14 -6.15
C GLY A 77 4.94 18.10 -5.40
N LYS A 78 4.62 16.96 -4.78
CA LYS A 78 3.37 16.72 -4.07
C LYS A 78 3.62 16.57 -2.58
N ALA A 79 2.96 17.43 -1.79
CA ALA A 79 3.05 17.38 -0.35
C ALA A 79 2.68 15.99 0.18
N GLY A 80 3.56 15.35 0.95
CA GLY A 80 3.35 14.00 1.48
C GLY A 80 3.81 12.86 0.57
N GLY A 81 4.44 13.15 -0.57
CA GLY A 81 5.03 12.14 -1.45
C GLY A 81 6.36 11.62 -0.96
N SER A 82 6.43 11.26 0.32
CA SER A 82 7.64 10.81 1.00
C SER A 82 7.91 9.33 0.82
N ALA A 83 9.15 8.93 1.10
CA ALA A 83 9.54 7.53 1.17
C ALA A 83 8.62 6.70 2.09
N LEU A 84 8.15 7.29 3.20
CA LEU A 84 7.22 6.65 4.13
C LEU A 84 5.85 6.42 3.47
N SER A 85 5.31 7.41 2.77
CA SER A 85 4.02 7.25 2.09
C SER A 85 4.05 6.15 1.04
N TYR A 86 5.15 5.97 0.31
CA TYR A 86 5.31 4.83 -0.61
C TYR A 86 5.42 3.50 0.14
N ALA A 87 6.22 3.43 1.20
CA ALA A 87 6.34 2.23 2.02
C ALA A 87 4.98 1.77 2.54
N LEU A 88 4.19 2.70 3.09
CA LEU A 88 2.86 2.41 3.63
C LEU A 88 1.85 2.05 2.54
N PHE A 89 1.94 2.65 1.35
CA PHE A 89 1.11 2.27 0.22
C PHE A 89 1.33 0.81 -0.18
N TYR A 90 2.58 0.35 -0.19
CA TYR A 90 2.96 -1.03 -0.51
C TYR A 90 3.00 -1.97 0.71
N ALA A 91 2.25 -1.65 1.77
CA ALA A 91 2.06 -2.50 2.95
C ALA A 91 3.36 -2.79 3.74
N LYS A 92 4.28 -1.82 3.81
CA LYS A 92 5.60 -1.92 4.47
C LYS A 92 5.70 -1.06 5.73
N ALA A 93 4.67 -1.07 6.60
CA ALA A 93 4.65 -0.29 7.85
C ALA A 93 5.92 -0.40 8.71
N TYR A 94 6.60 -1.54 8.71
CA TYR A 94 7.87 -1.74 9.41
C TYR A 94 8.99 -0.77 8.96
N MET A 95 8.89 -0.17 7.76
CA MET A 95 9.83 0.89 7.34
C MET A 95 9.73 2.15 8.20
N GLY A 96 8.65 2.32 8.99
CA GLY A 96 8.50 3.43 9.93
C GLY A 96 9.63 3.52 10.96
N ASP A 97 10.25 2.39 11.32
CA ASP A 97 11.39 2.35 12.25
C ASP A 97 12.63 3.05 11.68
N VAL A 98 12.79 2.99 10.35
CA VAL A 98 13.92 3.58 9.62
C VAL A 98 13.62 5.02 9.19
N LEU A 99 12.36 5.31 8.85
CA LEU A 99 11.94 6.58 8.27
C LEU A 99 11.42 7.57 9.32
N CYS A 100 12.12 7.68 10.44
CA CYS A 100 11.80 8.61 11.51
C CYS A 100 12.65 9.92 11.43
N PRO A 101 12.10 11.09 11.81
CA PRO A 101 10.70 11.33 12.16
C PRO A 101 9.77 11.08 10.96
N THR A 102 8.53 10.67 11.24
CA THR A 102 7.57 10.33 10.19
C THR A 102 7.10 11.58 9.46
N TYR A 103 7.29 11.60 8.14
CA TYR A 103 6.78 12.66 7.28
C TYR A 103 6.02 12.05 6.10
N PRO A 104 4.81 12.54 5.74
CA PRO A 104 4.03 13.51 6.50
C PRO A 104 3.51 12.89 7.81
N ASP A 105 3.58 13.66 8.90
CA ASP A 105 2.93 13.30 10.15
C ASP A 105 1.43 13.55 10.05
N ASN A 106 0.63 12.55 9.69
CA ASN A 106 -0.81 12.70 9.48
C ASN A 106 -1.59 11.46 9.93
N LEU A 107 -2.93 11.52 9.83
CA LEU A 107 -3.81 10.44 10.25
C LEU A 107 -3.57 9.15 9.47
N ARG A 108 -3.34 9.23 8.16
CA ARG A 108 -3.12 8.06 7.28
C ARG A 108 -1.83 7.32 7.63
N ALA A 109 -0.74 8.06 7.79
CA ALA A 109 0.54 7.54 8.21
C ALA A 109 0.45 6.94 9.61
N ALA A 110 -0.17 7.65 10.55
CA ALA A 110 -0.32 7.16 11.92
C ALA A 110 -1.16 5.88 11.98
N ALA A 111 -2.27 5.83 11.26
CA ALA A 111 -3.15 4.67 11.19
C ALA A 111 -2.45 3.46 10.55
N ALA A 112 -1.71 3.69 9.46
CA ALA A 112 -0.93 2.65 8.78
C ALA A 112 0.26 2.12 9.59
N LEU A 113 0.82 2.95 10.46
CA LEU A 113 1.91 2.57 11.37
C LEU A 113 1.41 1.96 12.69
N GLY A 114 0.09 1.97 12.95
CA GLY A 114 -0.45 1.49 14.24
C GLY A 114 -0.13 2.41 15.42
N THR A 115 0.15 3.69 15.16
CA THR A 115 0.47 4.69 16.20
C THR A 115 -0.79 5.42 16.68
N ASP A 116 -0.66 6.23 17.74
CA ASP A 116 -1.79 6.95 18.32
C ASP A 116 -2.49 7.87 17.30
N ILE A 117 -3.68 7.44 16.85
CA ILE A 117 -4.53 8.23 15.95
C ILE A 117 -5.39 9.25 16.71
N GLY A 118 -5.59 9.07 18.02
CA GLY A 118 -6.43 9.94 18.84
C GLY A 118 -5.92 11.37 18.89
N ARG A 119 -4.61 11.57 18.73
CA ARG A 119 -4.01 12.92 18.63
C ARG A 119 -4.50 13.73 17.43
N PHE A 120 -5.07 13.10 16.41
CA PHE A 120 -5.63 13.77 15.22
C PHE A 120 -7.13 14.07 15.32
N VAL A 121 -7.80 13.59 16.36
CA VAL A 121 -9.26 13.74 16.55
C VAL A 121 -9.54 14.89 17.53
N ASP A 122 -10.57 15.68 17.24
CA ASP A 122 -11.09 16.74 18.11
C ASP A 122 -12.63 16.67 18.17
N GLY A 123 -13.15 15.96 19.17
CA GLY A 123 -14.58 15.63 19.26
C GLY A 123 -15.03 14.83 18.04
N ASP A 124 -16.01 15.35 17.31
CA ASP A 124 -16.52 14.74 16.09
C ASP A 124 -15.68 15.11 14.85
N ASP A 125 -14.69 16.00 14.95
CA ASP A 125 -13.90 16.49 13.82
C ASP A 125 -12.43 16.02 13.83
N LEU A 126 -11.70 16.34 12.77
CA LEU A 126 -10.26 16.08 12.64
C LEU A 126 -9.46 17.37 12.78
N LYS A 127 -8.33 17.30 13.49
CA LYS A 127 -7.39 18.41 13.60
C LYS A 127 -6.73 18.69 12.24
N PRO A 128 -6.27 19.93 11.98
CA PRO A 128 -5.59 20.28 10.72
C PRO A 128 -4.43 19.35 10.32
N GLN A 129 -3.68 18.83 11.31
CA GLN A 129 -2.57 17.89 11.06
C GLN A 129 -3.03 16.57 10.41
N ALA A 130 -4.27 16.12 10.65
CA ALA A 130 -4.83 14.93 10.01
C ALA A 130 -4.82 15.04 8.48
N TYR A 131 -4.90 16.27 7.97
CA TYR A 131 -4.97 16.64 6.56
C TYR A 131 -3.60 16.93 5.94
N ALA A 132 -2.51 16.82 6.69
CA ALA A 132 -1.17 17.07 6.16
C ALA A 132 -0.82 16.07 5.05
N GLY A 133 -0.19 16.55 3.97
CA GLY A 133 0.24 15.71 2.86
C GLY A 133 -0.89 15.03 2.08
N LEU A 134 -2.13 15.55 2.12
CA LEU A 134 -3.22 15.09 1.23
C LEU A 134 -2.88 15.36 -0.24
N ASP A 135 -2.04 16.37 -0.48
CA ASP A 135 -1.05 16.56 -1.57
C ASP A 135 -0.62 15.32 -2.36
N PHE A 136 -0.50 14.20 -1.66
CA PHE A 136 0.03 12.97 -2.19
C PHE A 136 -1.02 11.87 -2.27
N TYR A 137 -1.17 11.39 -3.49
CA TYR A 137 -1.96 10.24 -3.91
C TYR A 137 -1.01 9.44 -4.80
N ALA A 138 -1.05 8.11 -4.70
CA ALA A 138 -0.12 7.24 -5.41
C ALA A 138 -0.09 7.56 -6.93
N PRO A 139 1.03 8.09 -7.45
CA PRO A 139 1.26 8.24 -8.89
C PRO A 139 1.73 6.86 -9.37
N VAL A 140 1.23 6.26 -10.45
CA VAL A 140 1.74 6.45 -11.82
C VAL A 140 0.68 6.02 -12.87
N PHE A 141 -0.44 5.39 -12.45
CA PHE A 141 -1.43 4.77 -13.36
C PHE A 141 -2.89 5.13 -13.10
N PHE A 142 -3.15 6.08 -12.20
CA PHE A 142 -4.51 6.51 -11.87
C PHE A 142 -4.88 7.77 -12.63
N PRO A 143 -6.16 7.94 -13.02
CA PRO A 143 -6.64 9.17 -13.67
C PRO A 143 -6.35 10.42 -12.84
N VAL A 144 -6.28 11.58 -13.50
CA VAL A 144 -6.23 12.87 -12.81
C VAL A 144 -7.45 12.97 -11.89
N TRP A 145 -7.20 13.13 -10.60
CA TRP A 145 -8.23 13.20 -9.56
C TRP A 145 -8.11 14.53 -8.81
N GLU A 146 -9.25 15.21 -8.65
CA GLU A 146 -9.35 16.40 -7.80
C GLU A 146 -9.68 15.99 -6.37
N ARG A 147 -8.76 16.30 -5.46
CA ARG A 147 -8.88 15.92 -4.05
C ARG A 147 -9.92 16.76 -3.33
N THR A 148 -10.59 16.16 -2.35
CA THR A 148 -11.41 16.93 -1.42
C THR A 148 -10.77 16.95 -0.03
N LYS A 149 -10.95 18.04 0.71
CA LYS A 149 -10.59 18.10 2.14
C LYS A 149 -11.74 17.61 3.02
N ASN A 150 -12.56 16.70 2.49
CA ASN A 150 -13.71 16.17 3.21
C ASN A 150 -13.25 15.25 4.32
N ARG A 151 -13.77 15.46 5.53
CA ARG A 151 -13.48 14.62 6.70
C ARG A 151 -13.69 13.12 6.44
N GLN A 152 -14.80 12.75 5.80
CA GLN A 152 -15.13 11.36 5.53
C GLN A 152 -14.11 10.71 4.60
N GLU A 153 -13.70 11.42 3.55
CA GLU A 153 -12.66 10.96 2.63
C GLU A 153 -11.35 10.66 3.38
N VAL A 154 -10.93 11.55 4.28
CA VAL A 154 -9.71 11.35 5.10
C VAL A 154 -9.83 10.14 6.04
N LEU A 155 -11.00 9.92 6.65
CA LEU A 155 -11.23 8.75 7.51
C LEU A 155 -11.21 7.44 6.72
N ASP A 156 -11.91 7.41 5.59
CA ASP A 156 -12.01 6.26 4.72
C ASP A 156 -10.65 5.90 4.13
N GLU A 157 -9.86 6.91 3.75
CA GLU A 157 -8.48 6.75 3.33
C GLU A 157 -7.61 6.16 4.44
N ALA A 158 -7.67 6.74 5.65
CA ALA A 158 -6.90 6.23 6.77
C ALA A 158 -7.25 4.76 7.07
N LEU A 159 -8.52 4.37 6.92
CA LEU A 159 -8.96 2.98 7.08
C LEU A 159 -8.35 2.07 6.01
N ALA A 160 -8.35 2.49 4.74
CA ALA A 160 -7.72 1.73 3.66
C ALA A 160 -6.20 1.56 3.85
N TRP A 161 -5.53 2.59 4.39
CA TRP A 161 -4.09 2.56 4.71
C TRP A 161 -3.78 1.67 5.93
N ALA A 162 -4.61 1.69 6.97
CA ALA A 162 -4.51 0.78 8.11
C ALA A 162 -4.74 -0.68 7.69
N SER A 163 -5.75 -0.91 6.84
CA SER A 163 -6.14 -2.25 6.38
C SER A 163 -5.03 -2.95 5.60
N ARG A 164 -4.39 -2.28 4.63
CA ARG A 164 -3.25 -2.87 3.89
C ARG A 164 -2.01 -3.10 4.75
N ASN A 165 -1.88 -2.40 5.87
CA ASN A 165 -0.74 -2.55 6.79
C ASN A 165 -1.06 -3.42 8.01
N ASN A 166 -2.20 -4.09 8.02
CA ASN A 166 -2.64 -4.99 9.09
C ASN A 166 -2.73 -4.34 10.48
N GLN A 167 -3.19 -3.08 10.54
CA GLN A 167 -3.30 -2.32 11.79
C GLN A 167 -4.73 -2.35 12.34
N CYS A 168 -5.16 -3.49 12.88
CA CYS A 168 -6.55 -3.73 13.29
C CYS A 168 -7.03 -2.78 14.40
N GLU A 169 -6.17 -2.37 15.31
CA GLU A 169 -6.47 -1.40 16.37
C GLU A 169 -6.77 -0.01 15.78
N SER A 170 -5.95 0.44 14.82
CA SER A 170 -6.21 1.68 14.07
C SER A 170 -7.52 1.57 13.29
N MET A 171 -7.79 0.43 12.64
CA MET A 171 -9.02 0.20 11.90
C MET A 171 -10.25 0.32 12.82
N ALA A 172 -10.20 -0.32 13.99
CA ALA A 172 -11.28 -0.26 14.97
C ALA A 172 -11.52 1.18 15.47
N ALA A 173 -10.45 1.91 15.77
CA ALA A 173 -10.55 3.30 16.22
C ALA A 173 -11.09 4.24 15.13
N LEU A 174 -10.71 4.03 13.86
CA LEU A 174 -11.22 4.78 12.71
C LEU A 174 -12.71 4.53 12.45
N VAL A 175 -13.14 3.25 12.49
CA VAL A 175 -14.56 2.89 12.34
C VAL A 175 -15.39 3.47 13.49
N ALA A 176 -14.85 3.49 14.72
CA ALA A 176 -15.52 4.10 15.87
C ALA A 176 -15.79 5.61 15.70
N ILE A 177 -14.98 6.32 14.90
CA ILE A 177 -15.17 7.75 14.58
C ILE A 177 -15.82 7.98 13.21
N GLY A 178 -16.32 6.91 12.57
CA GLY A 178 -17.18 6.98 11.39
C GLY A 178 -16.54 6.61 10.06
N ALA A 179 -15.34 6.02 10.03
CA ALA A 179 -14.79 5.46 8.78
C ALA A 179 -15.70 4.32 8.25
N ASN A 180 -15.95 4.31 6.95
CA ASN A 180 -16.82 3.32 6.31
C ASN A 180 -16.01 2.11 5.80
N VAL A 181 -16.32 0.92 6.34
CA VAL A 181 -15.66 -0.35 5.96
C VAL A 181 -15.80 -0.71 4.48
N ASN A 182 -16.80 -0.16 3.80
CA ASN A 182 -17.09 -0.35 2.38
C ASN A 182 -16.77 0.90 1.53
N ALA A 183 -16.01 1.86 2.07
CA ALA A 183 -15.60 3.04 1.32
C ALA A 183 -14.67 2.70 0.13
N ASN A 184 -14.56 3.62 -0.81
CA ASN A 184 -13.77 3.41 -2.03
C ASN A 184 -12.81 4.58 -2.36
N PRO A 185 -11.97 5.03 -1.40
CA PRO A 185 -11.19 6.26 -1.55
C PRO A 185 -10.08 6.18 -2.63
N PHE A 186 -9.66 4.96 -3.00
CA PHE A 186 -8.60 4.72 -4.00
C PHE A 186 -9.06 3.83 -5.15
N ARG A 187 -10.35 3.83 -5.49
CA ARG A 187 -10.93 2.84 -6.42
C ARG A 187 -10.70 1.37 -5.96
N GLY A 188 -10.42 1.18 -4.67
CA GLY A 188 -10.46 -0.09 -3.98
C GLY A 188 -11.00 0.08 -2.55
N THR A 189 -11.70 -0.94 -2.06
CA THR A 189 -12.24 -1.01 -0.70
C THR A 189 -11.16 -1.33 0.33
N PRO A 190 -11.35 -1.02 1.63
CA PRO A 190 -10.46 -1.49 2.69
C PRO A 190 -10.17 -2.99 2.60
N LEU A 191 -11.19 -3.81 2.31
CA LEU A 191 -11.06 -5.26 2.16
C LEU A 191 -10.19 -5.64 0.98
N LEU A 192 -10.38 -5.00 -0.19
CA LEU A 192 -9.50 -5.19 -1.33
C LEU A 192 -8.04 -4.92 -0.97
N TRP A 193 -7.76 -3.83 -0.27
CA TRP A 193 -6.40 -3.43 0.05
C TRP A 193 -5.74 -4.38 1.05
N ALA A 194 -6.51 -4.97 1.98
CA ALA A 194 -6.03 -6.07 2.81
C ALA A 194 -5.74 -7.33 1.99
N CYS A 195 -6.61 -7.67 1.03
CA CYS A 195 -6.45 -8.83 0.15
C CYS A 195 -5.25 -8.69 -0.80
N TYR A 196 -5.04 -7.51 -1.40
CA TYR A 196 -3.88 -7.21 -2.24
C TYR A 196 -2.55 -7.49 -1.53
N ALA A 197 -2.48 -7.19 -0.23
CA ALA A 197 -1.26 -7.32 0.58
C ALA A 197 -1.23 -8.62 1.43
N ASP A 198 -2.16 -9.55 1.18
CA ASP A 198 -2.39 -10.80 1.94
C ASP A 198 -2.44 -10.60 3.47
N LYS A 199 -3.07 -9.51 3.93
CA LYS A 199 -3.26 -9.20 5.35
C LYS A 199 -4.50 -9.89 5.89
N VAL A 200 -4.38 -11.18 6.15
CA VAL A 200 -5.49 -12.07 6.56
C VAL A 200 -6.23 -11.57 7.81
N GLU A 201 -5.51 -11.02 8.79
CA GLU A 201 -6.12 -10.53 10.03
C GLU A 201 -6.98 -9.28 9.79
N ALA A 202 -6.46 -8.30 9.05
CA ALA A 202 -7.26 -7.13 8.65
C ALA A 202 -8.45 -7.52 7.77
N ALA A 203 -8.27 -8.43 6.80
CA ALA A 203 -9.36 -8.92 5.96
C ALA A 203 -10.44 -9.61 6.81
N ARG A 204 -10.04 -10.43 7.79
CA ARG A 204 -10.95 -11.10 8.73
C ARG A 204 -11.73 -10.09 9.55
N TRP A 205 -11.02 -9.11 10.12
CA TRP A 205 -11.62 -8.05 10.89
C TRP A 205 -12.67 -7.29 10.07
N LEU A 206 -12.34 -6.89 8.84
CA LEU A 206 -13.26 -6.16 7.95
C LEU A 206 -14.53 -6.95 7.65
N LEU A 207 -14.39 -8.23 7.31
CA LEU A 207 -15.53 -9.11 7.05
C LEU A 207 -16.41 -9.31 8.30
N ASP A 208 -15.78 -9.42 9.48
CA ASP A 208 -16.49 -9.53 10.76
C ASP A 208 -17.24 -8.23 11.12
N HIS A 209 -16.87 -7.10 10.50
CA HIS A 209 -17.49 -5.78 10.68
C HIS A 209 -18.33 -5.34 9.47
N GLY A 210 -18.76 -6.29 8.62
CA GLY A 210 -19.73 -6.04 7.56
C GLY A 210 -19.15 -5.48 6.26
N ALA A 211 -17.85 -5.63 6.03
CA ALA A 211 -17.31 -5.46 4.69
C ALA A 211 -17.96 -6.47 3.73
N ASP A 212 -18.44 -5.97 2.59
CA ASP A 212 -19.02 -6.80 1.54
C ASP A 212 -17.88 -7.41 0.68
N PRO A 213 -17.70 -8.75 0.70
CA PRO A 213 -16.62 -9.39 -0.06
C PRO A 213 -16.77 -9.26 -1.58
N ASP A 214 -18.00 -9.03 -2.05
CA ASP A 214 -18.37 -8.96 -3.46
C ASP A 214 -18.59 -7.52 -3.93
N LEU A 215 -18.19 -6.54 -3.11
CA LEU A 215 -18.29 -5.13 -3.43
C LEU A 215 -17.37 -4.78 -4.61
N ARG A 216 -17.99 -4.30 -5.67
CA ARG A 216 -17.31 -3.93 -6.91
C ARG A 216 -16.47 -2.67 -6.76
N HIS A 217 -15.29 -2.68 -7.35
CA HIS A 217 -14.35 -1.57 -7.35
C HIS A 217 -13.69 -1.42 -8.74
N ASP A 218 -12.90 -0.35 -8.95
CA ASP A 218 -12.36 0.02 -10.27
C ASP A 218 -10.85 0.30 -10.23
N TRP A 219 -10.10 -0.57 -9.55
CA TRP A 219 -8.72 -0.33 -9.08
C TRP A 219 -7.75 -0.04 -10.24
N GLY A 220 -7.89 -0.73 -11.38
CA GLY A 220 -6.95 -0.61 -12.51
C GLY A 220 -7.32 0.46 -13.55
N GLY A 221 -8.36 1.28 -13.30
CA GLY A 221 -8.76 2.33 -14.22
C GLY A 221 -9.45 1.83 -15.51
N GLU A 222 -9.48 2.68 -16.54
CA GLU A 222 -10.10 2.34 -17.82
C GLU A 222 -9.31 1.23 -18.53
N GLY A 223 -9.80 0.00 -18.43
CA GLY A 223 -9.24 -1.16 -19.14
C GLY A 223 -8.63 -2.25 -18.25
N HIS A 224 -8.50 -2.04 -16.93
CA HIS A 224 -8.11 -3.10 -16.00
C HIS A 224 -8.87 -2.99 -14.68
N GLY A 225 -9.33 -4.11 -14.12
CA GLY A 225 -9.99 -4.14 -12.82
C GLY A 225 -11.26 -3.28 -12.71
N VAL A 226 -11.95 -3.03 -13.83
CA VAL A 226 -13.28 -2.41 -13.87
C VAL A 226 -14.27 -3.36 -13.24
N SER A 227 -15.09 -2.91 -12.29
CA SER A 227 -16.11 -3.74 -11.64
C SER A 227 -15.61 -5.08 -11.07
N ALA A 228 -14.32 -5.16 -10.72
CA ALA A 228 -13.72 -6.32 -10.08
C ALA A 228 -14.09 -6.37 -8.58
N VAL A 229 -13.76 -7.47 -7.90
CA VAL A 229 -13.97 -7.65 -6.45
C VAL A 229 -12.66 -8.07 -5.76
N ALA A 230 -12.61 -8.01 -4.43
CA ALA A 230 -11.40 -8.30 -3.64
C ALA A 230 -10.76 -9.66 -4.00
N MET A 231 -11.57 -10.68 -4.34
CA MET A 231 -11.09 -12.00 -4.73
C MET A 231 -10.24 -11.98 -6.01
N HIS A 232 -10.53 -11.11 -6.98
CA HIS A 232 -9.73 -10.98 -8.21
C HIS A 232 -8.29 -10.58 -7.90
N LEU A 233 -8.11 -9.58 -7.02
CA LEU A 233 -6.79 -9.11 -6.60
C LEU A 233 -6.08 -10.15 -5.73
N ALA A 234 -6.80 -10.80 -4.82
CA ALA A 234 -6.23 -11.88 -4.02
C ALA A 234 -5.70 -13.01 -4.92
N ALA A 235 -6.47 -13.36 -5.96
CA ALA A 235 -6.13 -14.41 -6.90
C ALA A 235 -4.91 -14.03 -7.78
N GLN A 236 -4.90 -12.83 -8.38
CA GLN A 236 -3.81 -12.35 -9.24
C GLN A 236 -2.48 -12.18 -8.50
N HIS A 237 -2.51 -11.73 -7.24
CA HIS A 237 -1.30 -11.45 -6.46
C HIS A 237 -0.80 -12.64 -5.63
N GLY A 238 -1.46 -13.81 -5.71
CA GLY A 238 -1.06 -14.97 -4.93
C GLY A 238 -1.34 -14.83 -3.43
N ALA A 239 -2.32 -14.02 -3.03
CA ALA A 239 -2.69 -13.81 -1.63
C ALA A 239 -3.54 -14.98 -1.10
N VAL A 240 -2.87 -16.09 -0.82
CA VAL A 240 -3.48 -17.39 -0.49
C VAL A 240 -4.36 -17.30 0.75
N GLY A 241 -3.87 -16.67 1.82
CA GLY A 241 -4.61 -16.62 3.08
C GLY A 241 -5.89 -15.80 2.97
N CYS A 242 -5.83 -14.66 2.29
CA CYS A 242 -6.99 -13.83 1.99
C CYS A 242 -7.97 -14.52 1.02
N LEU A 243 -7.47 -15.24 0.01
CA LEU A 243 -8.31 -16.00 -0.91
C LEU A 243 -9.11 -17.09 -0.20
N GLU A 244 -8.44 -17.92 0.62
CA GLU A 244 -9.12 -18.96 1.41
C GLU A 244 -10.15 -18.35 2.34
N LEU A 245 -9.80 -17.27 3.03
CA LEU A 245 -10.71 -16.56 3.91
C LEU A 245 -11.97 -16.07 3.17
N LEU A 246 -11.83 -15.45 1.99
CA LEU A 246 -12.98 -14.98 1.21
C LEU A 246 -13.91 -16.14 0.83
N LEU A 247 -13.34 -17.25 0.34
CA LEU A 247 -14.10 -18.44 -0.02
C LEU A 247 -14.80 -19.08 1.19
N ASP A 248 -14.15 -19.09 2.35
CA ASP A 248 -14.71 -19.60 3.61
C ASP A 248 -15.85 -18.72 4.15
N ARG A 249 -15.82 -17.43 3.81
CA ARG A 249 -16.88 -16.46 4.16
C ARG A 249 -17.98 -16.36 3.11
N GLY A 250 -17.94 -17.20 2.08
CA GLY A 250 -18.99 -17.32 1.07
C GLY A 250 -18.98 -16.22 -0.01
N ALA A 251 -17.85 -15.55 -0.21
CA ALA A 251 -17.66 -14.66 -1.35
C ALA A 251 -17.86 -15.41 -2.67
N ASP A 252 -18.47 -14.77 -3.67
CA ASP A 252 -18.83 -15.41 -4.94
C ASP A 252 -17.62 -15.49 -5.89
N PRO A 253 -17.06 -16.69 -6.12
CA PRO A 253 -15.90 -16.87 -7.00
C PRO A 253 -16.26 -16.84 -8.49
N SER A 254 -17.53 -16.65 -8.86
CA SER A 254 -18.00 -16.61 -10.25
C SER A 254 -18.18 -15.19 -10.79
N ILE A 255 -17.99 -14.16 -9.95
CA ILE A 255 -18.06 -12.76 -10.38
C ILE A 255 -16.97 -12.51 -11.42
N VAL A 256 -17.35 -11.92 -12.54
CA VAL A 256 -16.43 -11.51 -13.61
C VAL A 256 -16.17 -10.01 -13.56
N ASP A 257 -14.95 -9.60 -13.92
CA ASP A 257 -14.61 -8.20 -14.11
C ASP A 257 -15.29 -7.61 -15.36
N GLY A 258 -15.48 -6.29 -15.35
CA GLY A 258 -16.14 -5.54 -16.43
C GLY A 258 -15.24 -5.16 -17.61
N ALA A 259 -13.93 -5.34 -17.51
CA ALA A 259 -12.99 -4.99 -18.58
C ALA A 259 -12.81 -6.14 -19.59
N HIS A 260 -12.70 -7.38 -19.10
CA HIS A 260 -12.38 -8.56 -19.89
C HIS A 260 -13.31 -9.75 -19.63
N GLY A 261 -14.19 -9.66 -18.63
CA GLY A 261 -15.05 -10.78 -18.24
C GLY A 261 -14.29 -11.93 -17.58
N GLY A 262 -13.10 -11.67 -17.03
CA GLY A 262 -12.32 -12.65 -16.28
C GLY A 262 -12.86 -12.79 -14.87
N ASP A 263 -13.00 -14.03 -14.40
CA ASP A 263 -13.29 -14.34 -13.00
C ASP A 263 -11.98 -14.41 -12.17
N PRO A 264 -12.03 -14.63 -10.84
CA PRO A 264 -10.83 -14.78 -10.02
C PRO A 264 -9.88 -15.88 -10.50
N LEU A 265 -10.38 -16.98 -11.07
CA LEU A 265 -9.51 -18.04 -11.60
C LEU A 265 -8.74 -17.55 -12.83
N GLY A 266 -9.42 -16.88 -13.76
CA GLY A 266 -8.79 -16.25 -14.92
C GLY A 266 -7.74 -15.21 -14.53
N TRP A 267 -7.99 -14.44 -13.46
CA TRP A 267 -7.02 -13.50 -12.91
C TRP A 267 -5.80 -14.18 -12.29
N ALA A 268 -5.99 -15.28 -11.56
CA ALA A 268 -4.87 -16.10 -11.05
C ALA A 268 -4.03 -16.67 -12.19
N GLU A 269 -4.67 -17.22 -13.24
CA GLU A 269 -3.98 -17.77 -14.41
C GLU A 269 -3.22 -16.69 -15.19
N PHE A 270 -3.83 -15.52 -15.40
CA PHE A 270 -3.19 -14.39 -16.06
C PHE A 270 -1.98 -13.86 -15.26
N GLY A 271 -2.11 -13.79 -13.93
CA GLY A 271 -1.03 -13.39 -13.02
C GLY A 271 0.06 -14.45 -12.82
N GLY A 272 -0.13 -15.68 -13.33
CA GLY A 272 0.79 -16.80 -13.07
C GLY A 272 0.77 -17.29 -11.62
N ALA A 273 -0.28 -17.00 -10.86
CA ALA A 273 -0.42 -17.37 -9.46
C ALA A 273 -0.94 -18.82 -9.33
N GLU A 274 -0.01 -19.77 -9.49
CA GLU A 274 -0.34 -21.21 -9.58
C GLU A 274 -1.08 -21.75 -8.35
N GLU A 275 -0.72 -21.30 -7.14
CA GLU A 275 -1.28 -21.79 -5.90
C GLU A 275 -2.74 -21.33 -5.70
N THR A 276 -3.02 -20.04 -5.93
CA THR A 276 -4.39 -19.49 -5.87
C THR A 276 -5.28 -20.08 -6.97
N ALA A 277 -4.75 -20.27 -8.18
CA ALA A 277 -5.45 -20.97 -9.26
C ALA A 277 -5.79 -22.42 -8.86
N ALA A 278 -4.86 -23.14 -8.22
CA ALA A 278 -5.11 -24.50 -7.74
C ALA A 278 -6.17 -24.55 -6.64
N ILE A 279 -6.20 -23.59 -5.73
CA ILE A 279 -7.25 -23.46 -4.70
C ILE A 279 -8.61 -23.24 -5.34
N LEU A 280 -8.72 -22.28 -6.26
CA LEU A 280 -9.96 -21.96 -6.96
C LEU A 280 -10.51 -23.18 -7.72
N ARG A 281 -9.67 -23.87 -8.50
CA ARG A 281 -10.08 -25.10 -9.22
C ARG A 281 -10.61 -26.18 -8.28
N ARG A 282 -10.03 -26.34 -7.09
CA ARG A 282 -10.50 -27.32 -6.09
C ARG A 282 -11.82 -26.92 -5.43
N ARG A 283 -12.02 -25.63 -5.18
CA ARG A 283 -13.21 -25.11 -4.48
C ARG A 283 -14.42 -24.92 -5.40
N LEU A 284 -14.18 -24.87 -6.71
CA LEU A 284 -15.20 -24.72 -7.77
C LEU A 284 -15.64 -26.04 -8.43
N ALA A 285 -14.96 -27.15 -8.14
CA ALA A 285 -15.28 -28.49 -8.66
C ALA A 285 -16.38 -29.18 -7.84
#